data_AF-A0A6J0CTY4-F1
#
_entry.id   AF-A0A6J0CTY4-F1
#
_cell.length_a   1.000
_cell.length_b   1.000
_cell.length_c   1.000
_cell.angle_alpha   90.00
_cell.angle_beta   90.00
_cell.angle_gamma   90.00
#
_symmetry.space_group_name_H-M   'P 1'
#
loop_
_entity.id
_entity.type
_entity.pdbx_description
1 polymer ?
#
loop_
_entity_poly.entity_id
_entity_poly.type
_entity_poly.pdbx_seq_one_letter_code
_entity_poly.pdbx_strand_id
1 'polypeptide(L)'
;MDSFLLSKEGPGHSLQHLRSVLQAGLYQAKFIKNNVTFTDRGIYKCYGSQDTFPYLLSHPSNHVKLVVSESSEDLNFSSQEPIPTSELERYLKVLFGISVAFLLLLFLLTLLLLQLKRQDKRRKKAQRETTSLQLLAEAVEPVTRYRSPQKSCCHP
;
A
#
# COMPACT_ATOMS: atom_id res chain seq x y z
N MET A 1 -39.61 -8.46 35.08
CA MET A 1 -38.61 -7.76 34.26
C MET A 1 -38.68 -8.39 32.90
N ASP A 2 -38.97 -7.62 31.87
CA ASP A 2 -39.27 -8.17 30.55
C ASP A 2 -38.00 -8.26 29.71
N SER A 3 -37.08 -7.32 29.90
CA SER A 3 -35.80 -7.27 29.20
C SER A 3 -34.67 -6.86 30.14
N PHE A 4 -33.45 -7.22 29.74
CA PHE A 4 -32.21 -6.88 30.43
C PHE A 4 -31.27 -6.14 29.48
N LEU A 5 -30.49 -5.22 30.04
CA LEU A 5 -29.52 -4.40 29.33
C LEU A 5 -28.14 -4.59 29.96
N LEU A 6 -27.16 -4.99 29.15
CA LEU A 6 -25.76 -5.05 29.55
C LEU A 6 -25.03 -3.84 28.97
N SER A 7 -24.49 -3.00 29.85
CA SER A 7 -23.74 -1.79 29.46
C SER A 7 -22.27 -1.94 29.86
N LYS A 8 -21.37 -1.59 28.93
CA LYS A 8 -19.94 -1.42 29.18
C LYS A 8 -19.66 0.01 29.65
N GLU A 9 -18.96 0.14 30.77
CA GLU A 9 -18.52 1.42 31.32
C GLU A 9 -17.21 1.89 30.66
N GLY A 10 -17.13 3.20 30.36
CA GLY A 10 -15.96 3.83 29.76
C GLY A 10 -15.88 3.71 28.23
N PRO A 11 -14.74 4.08 27.62
CA PRO A 11 -14.58 4.20 26.17
C PRO A 11 -14.94 2.91 25.41
N GLY A 12 -15.60 3.08 24.25
CA GLY A 12 -16.19 1.97 23.51
C GLY A 12 -17.50 1.48 24.13
N HIS A 13 -18.39 2.43 24.46
CA HIS A 13 -19.70 2.17 25.04
C HIS A 13 -20.44 1.13 24.19
N SER A 14 -20.66 -0.05 24.77
CA SER A 14 -21.43 -1.12 24.15
C SER A 14 -22.65 -1.35 25.03
N LEU A 15 -23.82 -1.35 24.39
CA LEU A 15 -25.08 -1.64 25.05
C LEU A 15 -25.73 -2.81 24.31
N GLN A 16 -26.01 -3.87 25.05
CA GLN A 16 -26.72 -5.03 24.54
C GLN A 16 -28.05 -5.13 25.27
N HIS A 17 -29.14 -5.17 24.52
CA HIS A 17 -30.48 -5.35 25.04
C HIS A 17 -30.96 -6.74 24.66
N LEU A 18 -31.38 -7.54 25.65
CA LEU A 18 -31.89 -8.88 25.40
C LEU A 18 -33.19 -9.09 26.16
N ARG A 19 -34.17 -9.68 25.48
CA ARG A 19 -35.42 -10.07 26.13
C ARG A 19 -35.13 -11.17 27.14
N SER A 20 -35.78 -11.09 28.30
CA SER A 20 -35.69 -12.13 29.30
C SER A 20 -36.39 -13.41 28.85
N VAL A 21 -35.90 -14.53 29.37
CA VAL A 21 -36.52 -15.85 29.24
C VAL A 21 -36.84 -16.33 30.65
N LEU A 22 -38.03 -16.89 30.83
CA LEU A 22 -38.41 -17.54 32.08
C LEU A 22 -37.72 -18.90 32.15
N GLN A 23 -36.78 -19.05 33.07
CA GLN A 23 -36.06 -20.30 33.30
C GLN A 23 -35.99 -20.59 34.79
N ALA A 24 -36.42 -21.78 35.20
CA ALA A 24 -36.47 -22.20 36.62
C ALA A 24 -37.22 -21.21 37.54
N GLY A 25 -38.29 -20.58 37.04
CA GLY A 25 -39.08 -19.60 37.79
C GLY A 25 -38.47 -18.20 37.88
N LEU A 26 -37.34 -17.95 37.22
CA LEU A 26 -36.67 -16.65 37.19
C LEU A 26 -36.59 -16.10 35.77
N TYR A 27 -36.82 -14.80 35.62
CA TYR A 27 -36.58 -14.09 34.36
C TYR A 27 -35.08 -13.80 34.23
N GLN A 28 -34.46 -14.34 33.18
CA GLN A 28 -33.02 -14.21 32.96
C GLN A 28 -32.69 -13.99 31.49
N ALA A 29 -31.57 -13.32 31.23
CA ALA A 29 -31.04 -13.08 29.90
C ALA A 29 -29.55 -13.47 29.90
N LYS A 30 -29.12 -14.23 28.89
CA LYS A 30 -27.72 -14.65 28.73
C LYS A 30 -27.07 -13.82 27.63
N PHE A 31 -26.17 -12.92 28.03
CA PHE A 31 -25.33 -12.16 27.10
C PHE A 31 -24.13 -13.01 26.70
N ILE A 32 -24.13 -13.49 25.47
CA ILE A 32 -23.06 -14.31 24.92
C ILE A 32 -22.27 -13.46 23.93
N LYS A 33 -20.95 -13.44 24.07
CA LYS A 33 -20.04 -12.78 23.14
C LYS A 33 -19.03 -13.79 22.60
N ASN A 34 -19.20 -14.16 21.33
CA ASN A 34 -18.45 -15.26 20.72
C ASN A 34 -16.98 -14.89 20.44
N ASN A 35 -16.73 -13.66 20.02
CA ASN A 35 -15.38 -13.16 19.74
C ASN A 35 -15.06 -12.03 20.72
N VAL A 36 -14.14 -12.32 21.64
CA VAL A 36 -13.68 -11.38 22.67
C VAL A 36 -12.29 -10.88 22.30
N THR A 37 -12.19 -9.56 22.15
CA THR A 37 -10.97 -8.85 21.75
C THR A 37 -10.51 -7.90 22.87
N PHE A 38 -9.28 -7.38 22.79
CA PHE A 38 -8.78 -6.43 23.79
C PHE A 38 -9.64 -5.18 23.95
N THR A 39 -10.37 -4.74 22.91
CA THR A 39 -11.31 -3.61 23.02
C THR A 39 -12.52 -3.92 23.91
N ASP A 40 -12.77 -5.19 24.21
CA ASP A 40 -13.89 -5.65 25.01
C ASP A 40 -13.57 -5.68 26.50
N ARG A 41 -12.29 -5.51 26.87
CA ARG A 41 -11.91 -5.31 28.27
C ARG A 41 -12.70 -4.16 28.89
N GLY A 42 -13.16 -4.34 30.12
CA GLY A 42 -13.91 -3.29 30.80
C GLY A 42 -14.77 -3.79 31.93
N ILE A 43 -15.52 -2.86 32.50
CA ILE A 43 -16.47 -3.11 33.56
C ILE A 43 -17.86 -3.10 32.94
N TYR A 44 -18.65 -4.13 33.24
CA TYR A 44 -19.99 -4.32 32.73
C TYR A 44 -21.01 -4.25 33.87
N LYS A 45 -22.15 -3.63 33.61
CA LYS A 45 -23.29 -3.55 34.54
C LYS A 45 -24.56 -3.99 33.82
N CYS A 46 -25.41 -4.74 34.52
CA CYS A 46 -26.71 -5.18 34.01
C CYS A 46 -27.82 -4.31 34.61
N TYR A 47 -28.82 -3.98 33.79
CA TYR A 47 -30.02 -3.25 34.18
C TYR A 47 -31.24 -4.03 33.71
N GLY A 48 -32.33 -4.01 34.48
CA GLY A 48 -33.63 -4.51 34.07
C GLY A 48 -34.50 -3.40 33.49
N SER A 49 -35.35 -3.74 32.53
CA SER A 49 -36.38 -2.88 31.99
C SER A 49 -37.71 -3.63 31.86
N GLN A 50 -38.81 -2.88 31.85
CA GLN A 50 -40.16 -3.38 31.63
C GLN A 50 -40.68 -2.84 30.30
N ASP A 51 -41.41 -3.67 29.56
CA ASP A 51 -41.94 -3.32 28.24
C ASP A 51 -42.90 -2.11 28.32
N THR A 52 -43.55 -1.92 29.47
CA THR A 52 -44.42 -0.77 29.77
C THR A 52 -43.67 0.54 30.00
N PHE A 53 -42.42 0.48 30.48
CA PHE A 53 -41.59 1.64 30.79
C PHE A 53 -40.15 1.43 30.29
N PRO A 54 -39.92 1.39 28.96
CA PRO A 54 -38.65 0.95 28.39
C PRO A 54 -37.46 1.85 28.76
N TYR A 55 -37.72 3.13 29.03
CA TYR A 55 -36.71 4.13 29.39
C TYR A 55 -36.38 4.15 30.89
N LEU A 56 -37.17 3.46 31.73
CA LEU A 56 -36.97 3.43 33.17
C LEU A 56 -36.17 2.16 33.53
N LEU A 57 -34.86 2.35 33.70
CA LEU A 57 -33.96 1.25 34.06
C LEU A 57 -33.97 0.99 35.57
N SER A 58 -33.83 -0.28 35.96
CA SER A 58 -33.61 -0.66 37.35
C SER A 58 -32.30 -0.10 37.90
N HIS A 59 -32.08 -0.25 39.20
CA HIS A 59 -30.73 -0.08 39.76
C HIS A 59 -29.75 -1.05 39.09
N PRO A 60 -28.49 -0.63 38.88
CA PRO A 60 -27.47 -1.48 38.28
C PRO A 60 -27.19 -2.71 39.15
N SER A 61 -26.91 -3.83 38.51
CA SER A 61 -26.35 -5.02 39.17
C SER A 61 -24.96 -4.74 39.73
N ASN A 62 -24.43 -5.72 40.48
CA ASN A 62 -23.00 -5.80 40.73
C ASN A 62 -22.23 -5.79 39.40
N HIS A 63 -21.04 -5.19 39.41
CA HIS A 63 -20.24 -5.06 38.22
C HIS A 63 -19.45 -6.33 37.93
N VAL A 64 -19.25 -6.61 36.65
CA VAL A 64 -18.42 -7.73 36.18
C VAL A 64 -17.27 -7.15 35.36
N LYS A 65 -16.03 -7.48 35.72
CA LYS A 65 -14.84 -7.04 34.99
C LYS A 65 -14.43 -8.11 33.98
N LEU A 66 -14.47 -7.78 32.70
CA LEU A 66 -13.92 -8.63 31.65
C LEU A 66 -12.44 -8.29 31.46
N VAL A 67 -11.58 -9.30 31.68
CA VAL A 67 -10.15 -9.23 31.43
C VAL A 67 -9.85 -10.16 30.26
N VAL A 68 -9.10 -9.65 29.28
CA VAL A 68 -8.62 -10.42 28.13
C VAL A 68 -7.13 -10.60 28.33
N SER A 69 -6.67 -11.84 28.42
CA SER A 69 -5.26 -12.19 28.56
C SER A 69 -4.66 -12.43 27.18
N GLU A 70 -3.44 -11.96 26.95
CA GLU A 70 -2.65 -12.38 25.78
C GLU A 70 -2.12 -13.79 26.06
N SER A 71 -2.61 -14.80 25.35
CA SER A 71 -1.98 -16.11 25.34
C SER A 71 -0.70 -16.04 24.52
N SER A 72 0.44 -15.93 25.20
CA SER A 72 1.77 -16.15 24.60
C SER A 72 2.11 -17.64 24.57
N GLU A 73 1.22 -18.44 23.99
CA GLU A 73 1.48 -19.85 23.71
C GLU A 73 1.10 -20.10 22.26
N ASP A 74 2.14 -20.36 21.49
CA ASP A 74 2.21 -20.99 20.17
C ASP A 74 1.03 -20.78 19.20
N LEU A 75 1.40 -20.18 18.07
CA LEU A 75 0.74 -20.24 16.78
C LEU A 75 0.14 -21.65 16.50
N ASN A 76 -1.06 -22.00 16.98
CA ASN A 76 -1.82 -23.13 16.40
C ASN A 76 -3.28 -23.35 16.81
N PHE A 77 -3.98 -22.45 17.50
CA PHE A 77 -5.45 -22.54 17.56
C PHE A 77 -6.12 -21.19 17.31
N SER A 78 -6.09 -20.79 16.03
CA SER A 78 -7.00 -19.78 15.49
C SER A 78 -8.31 -20.47 15.10
N SER A 79 -9.27 -20.51 16.02
CA SER A 79 -10.68 -20.56 15.63
C SER A 79 -11.07 -19.17 15.09
N GLN A 80 -10.58 -18.87 13.89
CA GLN A 80 -10.97 -17.72 13.11
C GLN A 80 -12.23 -18.06 12.32
N GLU A 81 -13.32 -17.36 12.58
CA GLU A 81 -13.99 -16.77 11.42
C GLU A 81 -13.15 -15.54 11.04
N PRO A 82 -12.49 -15.53 9.87
CA PRO A 82 -11.53 -14.51 9.50
C PRO A 82 -12.26 -13.27 9.00
N ILE A 83 -11.89 -12.10 9.54
CA ILE A 83 -11.85 -10.89 8.70
C ILE A 83 -11.07 -11.29 7.44
N PRO A 84 -11.50 -10.95 6.20
CA PRO A 84 -10.80 -11.30 4.97
C PRO A 84 -9.50 -10.49 4.84
N THR A 85 -8.59 -10.71 5.78
CA THR A 85 -7.20 -10.26 5.78
C THR A 85 -6.42 -10.99 4.70
N SER A 86 -6.87 -12.18 4.29
CA SER A 86 -6.31 -12.92 3.15
C SER A 86 -6.45 -12.19 1.82
N GLU A 87 -7.51 -11.41 1.62
CA GLU A 87 -7.73 -10.62 0.40
C GLU A 87 -6.83 -9.38 0.38
N LEU A 88 -6.75 -8.65 1.50
CA LEU A 88 -5.92 -7.46 1.62
C LEU A 88 -4.42 -7.81 1.60
N GLU A 89 -4.01 -8.90 2.24
CA GLU A 89 -2.62 -9.34 2.24
C GLU A 89 -2.19 -9.81 0.84
N ARG A 90 -3.04 -10.57 0.13
CA ARG A 90 -2.79 -10.90 -1.29
C ARG A 90 -2.75 -9.65 -2.16
N TYR A 91 -3.64 -8.71 -1.94
CA TYR A 91 -3.67 -7.44 -2.67
C TYR A 91 -2.39 -6.63 -2.45
N LEU A 92 -1.92 -6.50 -1.21
CA LEU A 92 -0.67 -5.81 -0.88
C LEU A 92 0.54 -6.51 -1.50
N LYS A 93 0.57 -7.84 -1.51
CA LYS A 93 1.64 -8.64 -2.13
C LYS A 93 1.68 -8.42 -3.65
N VAL A 94 0.52 -8.43 -4.31
CA VAL A 94 0.39 -8.16 -5.75
C VAL A 94 0.74 -6.69 -6.06
N LEU A 95 0.26 -5.74 -5.25
CA LEU A 95 0.53 -4.31 -5.42
C LEU A 95 2.01 -4.00 -5.27
N PHE A 96 2.70 -4.61 -4.30
CA PHE A 96 4.14 -4.46 -4.14
C PHE A 96 4.90 -5.06 -5.34
N GLY A 97 4.46 -6.21 -5.85
CA GLY A 97 5.02 -6.82 -7.05
C GLY A 97 4.89 -5.93 -8.30
N ILE A 98 3.69 -5.36 -8.52
CA ILE A 98 3.45 -4.43 -9.64
C ILE A 98 4.29 -3.16 -9.46
N SER A 99 4.36 -2.63 -8.22
CA SER A 99 5.16 -1.45 -7.92
C SER A 99 6.65 -1.67 -8.23
N VAL A 100 7.23 -2.78 -7.76
CA VAL A 100 8.63 -3.13 -8.04
C VAL A 100 8.85 -3.35 -9.53
N ALA A 101 7.97 -4.09 -10.22
CA ALA A 101 8.09 -4.32 -11.66
C ALA A 101 8.03 -3.01 -12.45
N PHE A 102 7.13 -2.09 -12.07
CA PHE A 102 7.00 -0.78 -12.71
C PHE A 102 8.22 0.11 -12.45
N LEU A 103 8.75 0.14 -11.21
CA LEU A 103 9.98 0.87 -10.88
C LEU A 103 11.19 0.33 -11.67
N LEU A 104 11.33 -0.99 -11.78
CA LEU A 104 12.38 -1.62 -12.59
C LEU A 104 12.22 -1.30 -14.07
N LEU A 105 11.00 -1.35 -14.62
CA LEU A 105 10.73 -1.00 -16.01
C LEU A 105 11.05 0.47 -16.30
N LEU A 106 10.61 1.39 -15.43
CA LEU A 106 10.93 2.81 -15.55
C LEU A 106 12.44 3.05 -15.47
N PHE A 107 13.13 2.39 -14.55
CA PHE A 107 14.58 2.49 -14.44
C PHE A 107 15.28 2.00 -15.73
N LEU A 108 14.88 0.87 -16.28
CA LEU A 108 15.42 0.37 -17.55
C LEU A 108 15.10 1.31 -18.72
N LEU A 109 13.89 1.86 -18.80
CA LEU A 109 13.52 2.83 -19.83
C LEU A 109 14.33 4.12 -19.72
N THR A 110 14.52 4.66 -18.51
CA THR A 110 15.36 5.86 -18.31
C THR A 110 16.80 5.60 -18.69
N LEU A 111 17.37 4.44 -18.34
CA LEU A 111 18.69 4.03 -18.79
C LEU A 111 18.74 3.88 -20.30
N LEU A 112 17.75 3.24 -20.93
CA LEU A 112 17.70 3.07 -22.38
C LEU A 112 17.61 4.42 -23.09
N LEU A 113 16.76 5.33 -22.62
CA LEU A 113 16.68 6.70 -23.15
C LEU A 113 17.97 7.48 -22.93
N LEU A 114 18.62 7.31 -21.77
CA LEU A 114 19.91 7.91 -21.50
C LEU A 114 20.99 7.34 -22.42
N GLN A 115 20.98 6.03 -22.68
CA GLN A 115 21.89 5.38 -23.61
C GLN A 115 21.59 5.79 -25.04
N LEU A 116 20.33 5.84 -25.48
CA LEU A 116 19.92 6.35 -26.79
C LEU A 116 20.34 7.80 -26.97
N LYS A 117 20.16 8.65 -25.95
CA LYS A 117 20.63 10.04 -25.99
C LYS A 117 22.15 10.14 -25.95
N ARG A 118 22.84 9.24 -25.23
CA ARG A 118 24.31 9.14 -25.25
C ARG A 118 24.80 8.67 -26.62
N GLN A 119 24.13 7.71 -27.24
CA GLN A 119 24.43 7.19 -28.57
C GLN A 119 24.15 8.25 -29.62
N ASP A 120 23.03 8.95 -29.55
CA ASP A 120 22.72 10.10 -30.41
C ASP A 120 23.73 11.24 -30.21
N LYS A 121 24.11 11.54 -28.96
CA LYS A 121 25.20 12.48 -28.66
C LYS A 121 26.56 12.00 -29.19
N ARG A 122 26.87 10.71 -29.11
CA ARG A 122 28.10 10.11 -29.65
C ARG A 122 28.10 10.15 -31.18
N ARG A 123 26.97 9.84 -31.82
CA ARG A 123 26.75 9.95 -33.27
C ARG A 123 26.90 11.39 -33.75
N LYS A 124 26.34 12.36 -33.01
CA LYS A 124 26.51 13.80 -33.26
C LYS A 124 27.95 14.29 -33.07
N LYS A 125 28.70 13.72 -32.13
CA LYS A 125 30.13 14.04 -31.94
C LYS A 125 31.00 13.44 -33.04
N ALA A 126 30.81 12.17 -33.37
CA ALA A 126 31.49 11.51 -34.47
C ALA A 126 31.25 12.24 -35.80
N GLN A 127 30.01 12.68 -36.07
CA GLN A 127 29.70 13.42 -37.28
C GLN A 127 30.36 14.81 -37.31
N ARG A 128 30.47 15.53 -36.17
CA ARG A 128 31.24 16.78 -36.09
C ARG A 128 32.74 16.56 -36.32
N GLU A 129 33.29 15.48 -35.78
CA GLU A 129 34.69 15.07 -36.00
C GLU A 129 34.95 14.73 -37.48
N THR A 130 34.08 13.93 -38.12
CA THR A 130 34.18 13.61 -39.56
C THR A 130 34.03 14.86 -40.45
N THR A 131 33.08 15.76 -40.15
CA THR A 131 32.92 17.03 -40.88
C THR A 131 34.12 17.95 -40.68
N SER A 132 34.72 17.99 -39.48
CA SER A 132 35.93 18.80 -39.24
C SER A 132 37.17 18.25 -39.95
N LEU A 133 37.31 16.92 -40.08
CA LEU A 133 38.40 16.30 -40.85
C LEU A 133 38.23 16.48 -42.36
N GLN A 134 36.99 16.47 -42.89
CA GLN A 134 36.73 16.84 -44.27
C GLN A 134 37.09 18.31 -44.56
N LEU A 135 36.75 19.23 -43.66
CA LEU A 135 37.08 20.65 -43.79
C LEU A 135 38.60 20.91 -43.75
N LEU A 136 39.34 20.10 -42.98
CA LEU A 136 40.81 20.10 -42.96
C LEU A 136 41.42 19.45 -44.22
N ALA A 137 40.79 18.43 -44.78
CA ALA A 137 41.23 17.79 -46.03
C ALA A 137 40.95 18.67 -47.26
N GLU A 138 39.85 19.42 -47.26
CA GLU A 138 39.49 20.34 -48.35
C GLU A 138 40.27 21.66 -48.30
N ALA A 139 40.88 21.99 -47.16
CA ALA A 139 41.84 23.09 -47.04
C ALA A 139 43.25 22.73 -47.57
N VAL A 140 43.50 21.46 -47.92
CA VAL A 140 44.75 20.98 -48.53
C VAL A 140 44.42 20.37 -49.91
N GLU A 141 43.89 21.17 -50.83
CA GLU A 141 43.92 20.87 -52.27
C GLU A 141 44.57 22.05 -53.01
N PRO A 142 45.46 21.78 -53.98
CA PRO A 142 46.45 22.71 -54.47
C PRO A 142 45.80 23.77 -55.36
N VAL A 143 46.18 25.03 -55.16
CA VAL A 143 45.82 26.12 -56.07
C VAL A 143 46.38 25.81 -57.45
N THR A 144 45.47 25.45 -58.34
CA THR A 144 45.67 25.34 -59.78
C THR A 144 45.80 26.75 -60.38
N ARG A 145 46.69 26.94 -61.37
CA ARG A 145 46.34 27.68 -62.60
C ARG A 145 47.41 27.63 -63.71
N TYR A 146 46.92 27.14 -64.85
CA TYR A 146 47.37 27.19 -66.23
C TYR A 146 47.93 28.55 -66.73
N ARG A 147 48.93 28.51 -67.64
CA ARG A 147 48.92 29.27 -68.91
C ARG A 147 49.94 28.73 -69.94
N SER A 148 49.44 28.41 -71.14
CA SER A 148 50.13 28.01 -72.38
C SER A 148 50.58 29.26 -73.19
N PRO A 149 51.20 29.18 -74.40
CA PRO A 149 52.49 28.62 -74.83
C PRO A 149 53.38 29.67 -75.56
N GLN A 150 54.73 29.62 -75.52
CA GLN A 150 55.57 30.24 -76.57
C GLN A 150 57.08 29.86 -76.56
N LYS A 151 57.52 29.32 -77.71
CA LYS A 151 58.81 29.40 -78.45
C LYS A 151 60.08 29.95 -77.76
N SER A 152 61.19 29.21 -77.86
CA SER A 152 62.44 29.58 -78.57
C SER A 152 63.61 28.61 -78.31
N CYS A 153 64.51 28.47 -79.30
CA CYS A 153 65.70 27.61 -79.35
C CYS A 153 66.88 28.13 -78.50
N CYS A 154 67.85 27.26 -78.14
CA CYS A 154 69.30 27.40 -78.42
C CYS A 154 70.18 26.28 -77.78
N HIS A 155 71.34 26.08 -78.41
CA HIS A 155 72.35 25.00 -78.40
C HIS A 155 73.24 24.87 -77.13
N PRO A 156 74.07 23.80 -77.03
CA PRO A 156 75.48 23.86 -77.49
C PRO A 156 75.78 23.04 -78.74
#